data_AF-A0A8T5EYP2-F1
#
_entry.id   AF-A0A8T5EYP2-F1
#
_cell.length_a   1.000
_cell.length_b   1.000
_cell.length_c   1.000
_cell.angle_alpha   90.00
_cell.angle_beta   90.00
_cell.angle_gamma   90.00
#
_symmetry.space_group_name_H-M   'P 1'
#
loop_
_entity.id
_entity.type
_entity.pdbx_description
1 polymer ?
#
loop_
_entity_poly.entity_id
_entity_poly.type
_entity_poly.pdbx_seq_one_letter_code
_entity_poly.pdbx_strand_id
1 'polypeptide(L)'
;MGGRVLRNSRHIRWNWEQSPDNEEMARYHFVIVDDKNRAQSLQVLISQLVRYNPGIEKIRESVEGKVFDSRLKYLFSSWDSVTIPEHLEIFRLGKPVKRDHDLVERVRGNIVDYVANTYERK
;
A
#
# COMPACT_ATOMS: atom_id res chain seq x y z
N MET A 1 10.86 4.86 12.24
CA MET A 1 12.10 4.68 11.45
C MET A 1 11.73 4.07 10.11
N GLY A 2 11.81 4.82 9.01
CA GLY A 2 11.55 4.30 7.66
C GLY A 2 12.82 3.77 7.03
N GLY A 3 12.98 2.45 6.98
CA GLY A 3 14.14 1.82 6.35
C GLY A 3 14.15 2.01 4.83
N ARG A 4 15.34 2.10 4.24
CA ARG A 4 15.50 2.05 2.78
C ARG A 4 15.12 0.65 2.31
N VAL A 5 14.07 0.54 1.50
CA VAL A 5 13.70 -0.72 0.83
C VAL A 5 14.26 -0.73 -0.58
N LEU A 6 14.88 -1.84 -0.97
CA LEU A 6 15.36 -2.03 -2.34
C LEU A 6 14.16 -2.35 -3.23
N ARG A 7 14.12 -1.74 -4.41
CA ARG A 7 13.05 -1.94 -5.38
C ARG A 7 12.89 -3.42 -5.77
N ASN A 8 14.01 -4.12 -5.95
CA ASN A 8 14.05 -5.52 -6.39
C ASN A 8 14.13 -6.50 -5.21
N SER A 9 13.70 -6.10 -4.02
CA SER A 9 13.55 -6.99 -2.86
C SER A 9 12.08 -7.12 -2.44
N ARG A 10 11.76 -8.16 -1.68
CA ARG A 10 10.44 -8.25 -1.02
C ARG A 10 10.31 -7.10 -0.02
N HIS A 11 9.21 -6.36 -0.06
CA HIS A 11 8.94 -5.26 0.86
C HIS A 11 7.48 -4.81 0.80
N ILE A 12 7.10 -3.95 1.73
CA ILE A 12 5.83 -3.24 1.74
C ILE A 12 6.12 -1.74 1.75
N ARG A 13 5.55 -1.02 0.79
CA ARG A 13 5.42 0.44 0.88
C ARG A 13 4.01 0.77 1.29
N TRP A 14 3.88 1.78 2.13
CA TRP A 14 2.57 2.23 2.54
C TRP A 14 2.58 3.73 2.81
N ASN A 15 1.41 4.31 2.73
CA ASN A 15 1.14 5.63 3.28
C ASN A 15 -0.35 5.76 3.56
N TRP A 16 -0.71 6.87 4.17
CA TRP A 16 -2.09 7.27 4.32
C TRP A 16 -2.22 8.78 4.17
N GLU A 17 -3.42 9.21 3.85
CA GLU A 17 -3.84 10.60 3.80
C GLU A 17 -5.30 10.73 4.27
N GLN A 18 -5.78 11.96 4.47
CA GLN A 18 -7.21 12.17 4.66
C GLN A 18 -7.94 11.81 3.37
N SER A 19 -9.05 11.08 3.47
CA SER A 19 -9.80 10.72 2.28
C SER A 19 -10.36 11.99 1.62
N PRO A 20 -10.12 12.19 0.32
CA PRO A 20 -10.63 13.36 -0.40
C PRO A 20 -12.16 13.32 -0.55
N ASP A 21 -12.76 12.14 -0.41
CA ASP A 21 -14.21 11.93 -0.59
C ASP A 21 -14.96 11.94 0.76
N ASN A 22 -14.25 11.75 1.88
CA ASN A 22 -14.81 11.76 3.22
C ASN A 22 -13.80 12.25 4.27
N GLU A 23 -14.01 13.45 4.81
CA GLU A 23 -13.10 14.07 5.78
C GLU A 23 -12.96 13.28 7.09
N GLU A 24 -13.91 12.40 7.41
CA GLU A 24 -13.87 11.55 8.61
C GLU A 24 -13.06 10.26 8.41
N MET A 25 -12.59 9.98 7.19
CA MET A 25 -11.88 8.76 6.85
C MET A 25 -10.43 9.02 6.47
N ALA A 26 -9.55 8.07 6.77
CA ALA A 26 -8.19 8.02 6.26
C ALA A 26 -8.15 7.07 5.05
N ARG A 27 -7.56 7.53 3.95
CA ARG A 27 -7.26 6.73 2.77
C ARG A 27 -5.89 6.10 2.91
N TYR A 28 -5.85 4.78 2.96
CA TYR A 28 -4.64 3.97 3.05
C TYR A 28 -4.24 3.46 1.67
N HIS A 29 -2.95 3.59 1.38
CA HIS A 29 -2.33 3.05 0.17
C HIS A 29 -1.30 2.01 0.55
N PHE A 30 -1.41 0.81 -0.03
CA PHE A 30 -0.46 -0.27 0.17
C PHE A 30 0.12 -0.72 -1.17
N VAL A 31 1.45 -0.84 -1.22
CA VAL A 31 2.15 -1.55 -2.29
C VAL A 31 2.92 -2.71 -1.68
N ILE A 32 2.57 -3.93 -2.07
CA ILE A 32 3.17 -5.15 -1.57
C ILE A 32 3.99 -5.79 -2.67
N VAL A 33 5.30 -5.87 -2.47
CA VAL A 33 6.24 -6.50 -3.40
C VAL A 33 6.61 -7.88 -2.88
N ASP A 34 6.20 -8.91 -3.62
CA ASP A 34 6.48 -10.31 -3.31
C ASP A 34 6.30 -11.18 -4.56
N ASP A 35 6.83 -12.40 -4.57
CA ASP A 35 6.61 -13.36 -5.66
C ASP A 35 5.34 -14.21 -5.45
N LYS A 36 4.95 -14.50 -4.19
CA LYS A 36 3.82 -15.43 -3.90
C LYS A 36 2.75 -14.92 -2.95
N ASN A 37 3.11 -14.21 -1.87
CA ASN A 37 2.17 -13.98 -0.74
C ASN A 37 1.55 -12.58 -0.71
N ARG A 38 1.43 -11.89 -1.86
CA ARG A 38 0.94 -10.50 -1.93
C ARG A 38 -0.51 -10.37 -1.44
N ALA A 39 -1.41 -11.19 -1.98
CA ALA A 39 -2.83 -11.15 -1.63
C ALA A 39 -3.06 -11.50 -0.15
N GLN A 40 -2.36 -12.51 0.38
CA GLN A 40 -2.44 -12.87 1.80
C GLN A 40 -1.92 -11.73 2.70
N SER A 41 -0.82 -11.09 2.32
CA SER A 41 -0.29 -9.93 3.07
C SER A 41 -1.28 -8.77 3.06
N LEU A 42 -1.94 -8.52 1.92
CA LEU A 42 -2.99 -7.51 1.82
C LEU A 42 -4.18 -7.85 2.72
N GLN A 43 -4.65 -9.09 2.70
CA GLN A 43 -5.75 -9.53 3.56
C GLN A 43 -5.44 -9.35 5.05
N VAL A 44 -4.21 -9.63 5.48
CA VAL A 44 -3.80 -9.38 6.87
C VAL A 44 -3.83 -7.88 7.21
N LEU A 45 -3.44 -6.99 6.29
CA LEU A 45 -3.55 -5.54 6.49
C LEU A 45 -5.00 -5.08 6.56
N ILE A 46 -5.84 -5.58 5.65
CA ILE A 46 -7.28 -5.26 5.63
C ILE A 46 -7.95 -5.75 6.91
N SER A 47 -7.67 -6.97 7.37
CA SER A 47 -8.23 -7.50 8.62
C SER A 47 -7.85 -6.65 9.83
N GLN A 48 -6.66 -6.01 9.83
CA GLN A 48 -6.31 -5.04 10.86
C GLN A 48 -7.19 -3.80 10.77
N LEU A 49 -7.41 -3.24 9.58
CA LEU A 49 -8.33 -2.11 9.39
C LEU A 49 -9.76 -2.45 9.84
N VAL A 50 -10.28 -3.61 9.46
CA VAL A 50 -11.63 -4.09 9.85
C VAL A 50 -11.75 -4.23 11.37
N ARG A 51 -10.71 -4.74 12.03
CA ARG A 51 -10.71 -4.97 13.49
C ARG A 51 -10.94 -3.67 14.26
N TYR A 52 -10.38 -2.57 13.80
CA TYR A 52 -10.51 -1.27 14.44
C TYR A 52 -11.71 -0.46 13.92
N ASN A 53 -12.17 -0.72 12.69
CA ASN A 53 -13.39 -0.14 12.17
C ASN A 53 -14.10 -1.05 11.15
N PRO A 54 -15.36 -1.47 11.37
CA PRO A 54 -16.11 -2.28 10.42
C PRO A 54 -16.49 -1.55 9.12
N GLY A 55 -16.48 -0.21 9.10
CA GLY A 55 -16.74 0.63 7.93
C GLY A 55 -15.47 0.88 7.12
N ILE A 56 -14.93 -0.16 6.47
CA ILE A 56 -13.88 0.01 5.47
C ILE A 56 -14.47 0.01 4.06
N GLU A 57 -13.90 0.82 3.18
CA GLU A 57 -14.31 0.89 1.78
C GLU A 57 -13.12 0.66 0.86
N LYS A 58 -13.30 -0.20 -0.14
CA LYS A 58 -12.30 -0.41 -1.19
C LYS A 58 -12.48 0.67 -2.25
N ILE A 59 -11.48 1.55 -2.38
CA ILE A 59 -11.58 2.73 -3.26
C ILE A 59 -11.37 2.39 -4.72
N ARG A 60 -10.61 1.34 -5.02
CA ARG A 60 -10.34 0.91 -6.39
C ARG A 60 -9.98 -0.55 -6.46
N GLU A 61 -10.19 -1.12 -7.65
CA GLU A 61 -9.64 -2.42 -7.97
C GLU A 61 -8.12 -2.44 -7.79
N SER A 62 -7.64 -3.54 -7.20
CA SER A 62 -6.21 -3.69 -6.94
C SER A 62 -5.46 -3.84 -8.26
N VAL A 63 -4.33 -3.15 -8.37
CA VAL A 63 -3.49 -3.19 -9.57
C VAL A 63 -2.27 -4.07 -9.30
N GLU A 64 -2.00 -5.01 -10.19
CA GLU A 64 -0.78 -5.82 -10.16
C GLU A 64 0.13 -5.50 -11.34
N GLY A 65 1.44 -5.56 -11.11
CA GLY A 65 2.45 -5.39 -12.15
C GLY A 65 3.73 -6.14 -11.83
N LYS A 66 4.64 -6.23 -12.80
CA LYS A 66 5.93 -6.92 -12.64
C LYS A 66 7.00 -5.92 -12.25
N VAL A 67 7.83 -6.26 -11.26
CA VAL A 67 8.98 -5.42 -10.92
C VAL A 67 10.08 -5.64 -11.96
N PHE A 68 10.52 -4.55 -12.60
CA PHE A 68 11.55 -4.51 -13.64
C PHE A 68 12.79 -5.30 -13.23
N ASP A 69 13.30 -6.09 -14.18
CA ASP A 69 14.49 -6.92 -14.02
C ASP A 69 14.48 -7.81 -12.77
N SER A 70 13.31 -8.34 -12.42
CA SER A 70 13.15 -9.28 -11.31
C SER A 70 12.04 -10.29 -11.57
N ARG A 71 11.96 -11.31 -10.71
CA ARG A 71 10.84 -12.26 -10.66
C ARG A 71 9.69 -11.77 -9.77
N LEU A 72 9.86 -10.64 -9.10
CA LEU A 72 8.88 -10.10 -8.16
C LEU A 72 7.74 -9.43 -8.92
N LYS A 73 6.59 -9.38 -8.26
CA LYS A 73 5.45 -8.57 -8.67
C LYS A 73 5.10 -7.60 -7.55
N TYR A 74 4.41 -6.54 -7.88
CA TYR A 74 3.79 -5.66 -6.91
C TYR A 74 2.26 -5.80 -6.95
N LEU A 75 1.62 -5.55 -5.82
CA LEU A 75 0.17 -5.43 -5.66
C LEU A 75 -0.10 -4.09 -5.00
N PHE A 76 -0.79 -3.20 -5.71
CA PHE A 76 -1.25 -1.91 -5.21
C PHE A 76 -2.72 -1.97 -4.86
N SER A 77 -3.09 -1.45 -3.69
CA SER A 77 -4.47 -1.41 -3.21
C SER A 77 -4.72 -0.17 -2.36
N SER A 78 -5.93 0.37 -2.42
CA SER A 78 -6.33 1.58 -1.68
C SER A 78 -7.66 1.37 -0.95
N TRP A 79 -7.70 1.78 0.32
CA TRP A 79 -8.81 1.52 1.23
C TRP A 79 -9.07 2.73 2.12
N ASP A 80 -10.34 3.10 2.29
CA ASP A 80 -10.72 4.10 3.29
C ASP A 80 -11.13 3.41 4.59
N SER A 81 -10.71 3.99 5.72
CA SER A 81 -11.06 3.54 7.06
C SER A 81 -10.99 4.71 8.03
N VAL A 82 -11.88 4.73 9.02
CA VAL A 82 -11.82 5.70 10.15
C VAL A 82 -10.67 5.37 11.11
N THR A 83 -9.99 4.23 10.93
CA THR A 83 -8.87 3.82 11.78
C THR A 83 -7.72 4.81 11.69
N ILE A 84 -7.11 5.15 12.83
CA ILE A 84 -5.92 6.01 12.90
C ILE A 84 -4.65 5.16 12.68
N PRO A 85 -3.69 5.60 11.85
CA PRO A 85 -2.54 4.82 11.39
C PRO A 85 -1.65 4.19 12.45
N GLU A 86 -1.61 4.73 13.67
CA GLU A 86 -0.80 4.22 14.78
C GLU A 86 -1.21 2.80 15.21
N HIS A 87 -2.44 2.39 14.89
CA HIS A 87 -2.94 1.04 15.18
C HIS A 87 -2.56 -0.02 14.13
N LEU A 88 -1.96 0.38 13.00
CA LEU A 88 -1.55 -0.56 11.97
C LEU A 88 -0.19 -1.20 12.29
N GLU A 89 -0.20 -2.50 12.54
CA GLU A 89 0.98 -3.30 12.87
C GLU A 89 1.64 -3.89 11.62
N ILE A 90 1.92 -3.05 10.61
CA ILE A 90 2.42 -3.47 9.28
C ILE A 90 3.74 -4.25 9.38
N PHE A 91 4.57 -3.91 10.37
CA PHE A 91 5.85 -4.55 10.65
C PHE A 91 5.71 -6.03 11.07
N ARG A 92 4.54 -6.47 11.55
CA ARG A 92 4.28 -7.88 11.90
C ARG A 92 4.22 -8.82 10.71
N LEU A 93 4.17 -8.29 9.48
CA LEU A 93 4.19 -9.09 8.25
C LEU A 93 5.57 -9.70 7.92
N GLY A 94 6.61 -9.44 8.72
CA GLY A 94 7.94 -10.04 8.56
C GLY A 94 8.68 -9.60 7.29
N LYS A 95 8.24 -8.50 6.68
CA LYS A 95 8.84 -7.91 5.47
C LYS A 95 9.42 -6.53 5.80
N PRO A 96 10.46 -6.09 5.08
CA PRO A 96 10.89 -4.69 5.14
C PRO A 96 9.72 -3.76 4.82
N VAL A 97 9.49 -2.76 5.68
CA VAL A 97 8.42 -1.78 5.52
C VAL A 97 9.01 -0.39 5.34
N LYS A 98 8.51 0.34 4.33
CA LYS A 98 8.82 1.76 4.13
C LYS A 98 7.52 2.56 4.11
N ARG A 99 7.46 3.63 4.90
CA ARG A 99 6.45 4.67 4.70
C ARG A 99 6.88 5.56 3.54
N ASP A 100 6.04 5.70 2.53
CA ASP A 100 6.35 6.41 1.29
C ASP A 100 5.48 7.64 1.13
N HIS A 101 6.01 8.82 1.49
CA HIS A 101 5.22 10.06 1.53
C HIS A 101 4.67 10.49 0.16
N ASP A 102 5.26 9.99 -0.93
CA ASP A 102 4.81 10.27 -2.30
C ASP A 102 3.72 9.28 -2.80
N LEU A 103 3.37 8.27 -1.99
CA LEU A 103 2.30 7.30 -2.25
C LEU A 103 0.96 7.87 -1.73
N VAL A 104 0.47 8.89 -2.42
CA VAL A 104 -0.78 9.62 -2.13
C VAL A 104 -1.53 9.88 -3.43
N GLU A 105 -2.84 10.11 -3.34
CA GLU A 105 -3.61 10.63 -4.47
C GLU A 105 -3.00 11.95 -4.95
N ARG A 106 -2.94 12.10 -6.27
CA ARG A 106 -2.23 13.23 -6.89
C ARG A 106 -3.22 14.23 -7.43
N VAL A 107 -3.00 15.50 -7.10
CA VAL A 107 -3.73 16.64 -7.71
C VAL A 107 -3.45 16.72 -9.21
N ARG A 108 -2.25 16.31 -9.65
CA ARG A 108 -1.88 16.17 -11.08
C ARG A 108 -1.15 14.85 -11.31
N GLY A 109 -1.66 14.03 -12.23
CA GLY A 109 -1.17 12.67 -12.51
C GLY A 109 -1.98 11.59 -11.77
N ASN A 110 -1.54 10.34 -11.86
CA ASN A 110 -2.22 9.21 -11.23
C ASN A 110 -1.27 8.49 -10.26
N ILE A 111 -1.73 8.13 -9.06
CA ILE A 111 -0.96 7.32 -8.11
C ILE A 111 -0.61 5.94 -8.71
N VAL A 112 -1.46 5.37 -9.56
CA VAL A 112 -1.17 4.12 -10.28
C VAL A 112 0.05 4.30 -11.18
N ASP A 113 0.14 5.43 -11.89
CA ASP A 113 1.32 5.74 -12.71
C ASP A 113 2.56 5.95 -11.86
N TYR A 114 2.44 6.56 -10.68
CA TYR A 114 3.55 6.66 -9.73
C TYR A 114 4.06 5.27 -9.30
N VAL A 115 3.14 4.36 -8.97
CA VAL A 115 3.50 2.98 -8.61
C VAL A 115 4.14 2.26 -9.80
N ALA A 116 3.56 2.35 -11.00
CA ALA A 116 4.12 1.77 -12.21
C ALA A 116 5.52 2.34 -12.51
N ASN A 117 5.72 3.66 -12.40
CA ASN A 117 7.02 4.30 -12.57
C ASN A 117 8.04 3.84 -11.52
N THR A 118 7.59 3.57 -10.30
CA THR A 118 8.43 3.07 -9.21
C THR A 118 8.93 1.65 -9.47
N TYR A 119 8.13 0.81 -10.13
CA TYR A 119 8.40 -0.63 -10.23
C TYR A 119 8.65 -1.17 -11.63
N GLU A 120 8.23 -0.51 -12.71
CA GLU A 120 8.27 -1.08 -14.07
C GLU A 120 9.34 -0.46 -14.98
N ARG A 121 9.91 0.71 -14.66
CA ARG A 121 10.88 1.44 -15.51
C ARG A 121 12.32 1.35 -15.04
N LYS A 122 13.34 1.36 -15.89
CA LYS A 122 14.75 1.26 -15.46
C LYS A 122 15.17 2.32 -14.45
#